data_AF-A0A7C5RUE2-F1
#
_entry.id   AF-A0A7C5RUE2-F1
#
_cell.length_a   1.000
_cell.length_b   1.000
_cell.length_c   1.000
_cell.angle_alpha   90.00
_cell.angle_beta   90.00
_cell.angle_gamma   90.00
#
_symmetry.space_group_name_H-M   'P 1'
#
loop_
_entity.id
_entity.type
_entity.pdbx_description
1 polymer ?
#
loop_
_entity_poly.entity_id
_entity_poly.type
_entity_poly.pdbx_seq_one_letter_code
_entity_poly.pdbx_strand_id
1 'polypeptide(L)'
;MVVKSRPVCKICTGEQPPLTYRNPDFLAQFLTEKGMIKSRKLTNFCPKCQRRLAREIKRARFLALLPFTTVSLKISPKELLEYFGEAKGEEKQEEGGQEIQ
;
A
#
# COMPACT_ATOMS: atom_id res chain seq x y z
N MET A 1 -14.15 16.81 35.51
CA MET A 1 -13.54 16.67 34.17
C MET A 1 -12.30 15.81 34.30
N VAL A 2 -12.30 14.59 33.73
CA VAL A 2 -11.10 13.73 33.75
C VAL A 2 -10.18 14.20 32.63
N VAL A 3 -9.10 14.90 32.99
CA VAL A 3 -8.05 15.28 32.04
C VAL A 3 -7.27 14.00 31.70
N LYS A 4 -7.65 13.35 30.59
CA LYS A 4 -6.91 12.17 30.10
C LYS A 4 -5.50 12.62 29.72
N SER A 5 -4.48 12.00 30.34
CA SER A 5 -3.09 12.33 30.06
C SER A 5 -2.81 12.11 28.57
N ARG A 6 -2.05 13.04 27.97
CA ARG A 6 -1.66 12.90 26.57
C ARG A 6 -0.66 11.75 26.47
N PRO A 7 -0.89 10.75 25.62
CA PRO A 7 0.03 9.63 25.49
C PRO A 7 1.39 10.14 25.00
N VAL A 8 2.44 9.63 25.65
CA VAL A 8 3.83 9.96 25.31
C VAL A 8 4.16 9.36 23.95
N CYS A 9 4.86 10.11 23.10
CA CYS A 9 5.20 9.63 21.77
C CYS A 9 6.36 8.63 21.83
N LYS A 10 6.06 7.36 21.55
CA LYS A 10 7.03 6.25 21.59
C LYS A 10 8.25 6.42 20.66
N ILE A 11 8.08 7.13 19.54
CA ILE A 11 9.20 7.46 18.62
C ILE A 11 10.15 8.49 19.26
N CYS A 12 9.64 9.48 20.00
CA CYS A 12 10.47 10.47 20.68
C CYS A 12 11.22 9.87 21.87
N THR A 13 10.60 8.93 22.57
CA THR A 13 11.21 8.22 23.70
C THR A 13 12.27 7.21 23.25
N GLY A 14 12.33 6.86 21.96
CA GLY A 14 13.27 5.87 21.43
C GLY A 14 12.86 4.41 21.67
N GLU A 15 11.65 4.16 22.20
CA GLU A 15 11.09 2.81 22.39
C GLU A 15 10.78 2.10 21.07
N GLN A 16 10.76 2.85 19.96
CA GLN A 16 10.39 2.36 18.63
C GLN A 16 11.46 2.75 17.62
N PRO A 17 11.64 1.94 16.56
CA PRO A 17 12.67 2.19 15.56
C PRO A 17 12.44 3.52 14.82
N PRO A 18 13.50 4.12 14.27
CA PRO A 18 13.40 5.38 13.55
C PRO A 18 12.53 5.24 12.30
N LEU A 19 11.63 6.20 12.09
CA LEU A 19 10.78 6.29 10.90
C LEU A 19 11.64 6.49 9.65
N THR A 20 11.77 5.44 8.85
CA THR A 20 12.55 5.38 7.61
C THR A 20 11.83 4.52 6.58
N TYR A 21 11.76 4.97 5.33
CA TYR A 21 11.14 4.24 4.21
C TYR A 21 11.74 2.85 3.92
N ARG A 22 12.97 2.61 4.39
CA ARG A 22 13.72 1.36 4.17
C ARG A 22 13.14 0.16 4.92
N ASN A 23 12.29 0.41 5.93
CA ASN A 23 11.65 -0.63 6.73
C ASN A 23 10.12 -0.60 6.47
N PRO A 24 9.65 -1.13 5.33
CA PRO A 24 8.25 -1.06 4.96
C PRO A 24 7.35 -1.84 5.93
N ASP A 25 7.82 -2.94 6.52
CA ASP A 25 7.05 -3.76 7.47
C ASP A 25 6.64 -2.97 8.71
N PHE A 26 7.54 -2.12 9.21
CA PHE A 26 7.23 -1.24 10.32
C PHE A 26 6.24 -0.14 9.92
N LEU A 27 6.40 0.43 8.73
CA LEU A 27 5.51 1.47 8.20
C LEU A 27 4.10 0.94 7.90
N ALA A 28 3.99 -0.33 7.48
CA ALA A 28 2.73 -0.99 7.18
C ALA A 28 1.78 -1.05 8.38
N GLN A 29 2.32 -1.15 9.61
CA GLN A 29 1.52 -1.15 10.85
C GLN A 29 0.73 0.15 11.04
N PHE A 30 1.19 1.25 10.43
CA PHE A 30 0.55 2.56 10.48
C PHE A 30 -0.42 2.81 9.32
N LEU A 31 -0.65 1.81 8.46
CA LEU A 31 -1.67 1.85 7.43
C LEU A 31 -2.97 1.18 7.91
N THR A 32 -4.10 1.62 7.37
CA THR A 32 -5.37 0.90 7.47
C THR A 32 -5.40 -0.25 6.48
N GLU A 33 -6.40 -1.13 6.60
CA GLU A 33 -6.63 -2.23 5.67
C GLU A 33 -6.81 -1.77 4.22
N LYS A 34 -7.25 -0.53 4.00
CA LYS A 34 -7.41 0.13 2.68
C LYS A 34 -6.11 0.78 2.17
N GLY A 35 -5.03 0.68 2.93
CA GLY A 35 -3.77 1.35 2.64
C GLY A 35 -3.78 2.83 2.98
N MET A 36 -4.71 3.37 3.77
CA MET A 36 -4.70 4.79 4.18
C MET A 36 -3.81 5.01 5.41
N ILE A 37 -3.20 6.18 5.56
CA ILE A 37 -2.35 6.48 6.74
C ILE A 37 -3.25 6.67 7.98
N LYS A 38 -3.00 5.92 9.05
CA LYS A 38 -3.73 6.06 10.33
C LYS A 38 -3.60 7.47 10.89
N SER A 39 -4.71 7.96 11.45
CA SER A 39 -4.74 9.29 12.06
C SER A 39 -3.85 9.37 13.31
N ARG A 40 -3.41 10.57 13.65
CA ARG A 40 -2.57 10.83 14.84
C ARG A 40 -3.19 10.31 16.14
N LYS A 41 -4.52 10.33 16.26
CA LYS A 41 -5.25 9.87 17.46
C LYS A 41 -5.07 8.36 17.69
N LEU A 42 -4.90 7.59 16.61
CA LEU A 42 -4.68 6.15 16.69
C LEU A 42 -3.19 5.81 16.89
N THR A 43 -2.29 6.57 16.25
CA THR A 43 -0.85 6.31 16.34
C THR A 43 -0.19 6.84 17.62
N ASN A 44 -0.83 7.80 18.31
CA ASN A 44 -0.29 8.46 19.51
C ASN A 44 1.08 9.14 19.30
N PHE A 45 1.36 9.55 18.06
CA PHE A 45 2.61 10.23 17.73
C PHE A 45 2.61 11.73 18.00
N CYS A 46 3.79 12.29 18.21
CA CYS A 46 3.99 13.73 18.27
C CYS A 46 3.65 14.36 16.89
N PRO A 47 3.18 15.62 16.80
CA PRO A 47 2.87 16.24 15.51
C PRO A 47 4.05 16.23 14.53
N LYS A 48 5.28 16.41 15.04
CA LYS A 48 6.52 16.32 14.24
C LYS A 48 6.74 14.91 13.68
N CYS A 49 6.53 13.90 14.52
CA CYS A 49 6.70 12.49 14.22
C CYS A 49 5.66 12.00 13.21
N GLN A 50 4.40 12.43 13.34
CA GLN A 50 3.34 12.10 12.38
C GLN A 50 3.63 12.69 10.99
N ARG A 51 4.17 13.91 10.91
CA ARG A 51 4.61 14.51 9.64
C ARG A 51 5.78 13.74 9.02
N ARG A 52 6.73 13.28 9.85
CA ARG A 52 7.84 12.43 9.41
C ARG A 52 7.34 11.08 8.90
N LEU A 53 6.46 10.41 9.64
CA LEU A 53 5.82 9.16 9.25
C LEU A 53 5.15 9.30 7.87
N ALA A 54 4.34 10.35 7.68
CA ALA A 54 3.65 10.57 6.41
C ALA A 54 4.63 10.79 5.24
N ARG A 55 5.75 11.46 5.46
CA ARG A 55 6.80 11.65 4.44
C ARG A 55 7.45 10.32 4.05
N GLU A 56 7.81 9.51 5.04
CA GLU A 56 8.46 8.21 4.81
C GLU A 56 7.51 7.20 4.16
N ILE A 57 6.23 7.16 4.55
CA ILE A 57 5.22 6.34 3.87
C ILE A 57 5.05 6.77 2.42
N LYS A 58 4.98 8.09 2.15
CA LYS A 58 4.89 8.59 0.78
C LYS A 58 6.10 8.17 -0.06
N ARG A 59 7.31 8.28 0.50
CA ARG A 59 8.54 7.79 -0.15
C ARG A 59 8.50 6.29 -0.43
N ALA A 60 8.10 5.48 0.55
CA ALA A 60 7.96 4.04 0.38
C ALA A 60 6.96 3.68 -0.73
N ARG A 61 5.86 4.43 -0.85
CA ARG A 61 4.89 4.25 -1.94
C ARG A 61 5.44 4.59 -3.32
N PHE A 62 6.22 5.67 -3.44
CA PHE A 62 6.89 6.00 -4.71
C PHE A 62 7.88 4.90 -5.14
N LEU A 63 8.47 4.21 -4.18
CA LEU A 63 9.38 3.07 -4.40
C LEU A 63 8.65 1.73 -4.53
N ALA A 64 7.31 1.72 -4.60
CA ALA A 64 6.49 0.50 -4.64
C ALA A 64 6.66 -0.46 -3.44
N LEU A 65 7.21 0.01 -2.31
CA LEU A 65 7.37 -0.79 -1.08
C LEU A 65 6.07 -0.89 -0.28
N LEU A 66 5.13 0.04 -0.48
CA LEU A 66 3.82 0.06 0.18
C LEU A 66 2.72 0.39 -0.83
N PRO A 67 1.51 -0.17 -0.67
CA PRO A 67 0.39 0.11 -1.55
C PRO A 67 -0.17 1.53 -1.35
N PHE A 68 -0.70 2.11 -2.44
CA PHE A 68 -1.50 3.34 -2.39
C PHE A 68 -2.92 3.07 -1.95
N THR A 69 -3.52 2.01 -2.51
CA THR A 69 -4.85 1.52 -2.22
C THR A 69 -4.79 0.01 -2.23
N THR A 70 -5.45 -0.61 -1.26
CA THR A 70 -5.72 -2.04 -1.27
C THR A 70 -7.19 -2.20 -1.58
N VAL A 71 -7.43 -2.76 -2.74
CA VAL A 71 -8.75 -3.06 -3.24
C VAL A 71 -9.11 -4.41 -2.62
N SER A 72 -9.79 -4.39 -1.46
CA SER A 72 -10.38 -5.58 -0.84
C SER A 72 -11.62 -6.01 -1.62
N LEU A 73 -11.50 -6.16 -2.94
CA LEU A 73 -12.56 -6.73 -3.74
C LEU A 73 -12.60 -8.21 -3.39
N LYS A 74 -13.68 -8.62 -2.71
CA LYS A 74 -14.11 -10.01 -2.62
C LYS A 74 -14.65 -10.44 -3.99
N ILE A 75 -13.81 -10.32 -5.01
CA ILE A 75 -14.15 -10.71 -6.37
C ILE A 75 -13.68 -12.14 -6.54
N SER A 76 -14.59 -13.00 -6.98
CA SER A 76 -14.23 -14.37 -7.33
C SER A 76 -13.29 -14.34 -8.56
N PRO A 77 -12.30 -15.24 -8.67
CA PRO A 77 -11.36 -15.23 -9.81
C PRO A 77 -12.03 -15.25 -11.19
N LYS A 78 -13.28 -15.72 -11.27
CA LYS A 78 -14.09 -15.74 -12.49
C LYS A 78 -14.59 -14.35 -12.90
N GLU A 79 -15.11 -13.58 -11.94
CA GLU A 79 -15.58 -12.20 -12.16
C GLU A 79 -14.42 -11.29 -12.63
N LEU A 80 -13.22 -11.49 -12.09
CA LEU A 80 -12.06 -10.69 -12.48
C LEU A 80 -11.67 -10.93 -13.96
N LEU A 81 -11.81 -12.16 -14.45
CA LEU A 81 -11.56 -12.51 -15.85
C LEU A 81 -12.57 -11.86 -16.80
N GLU A 82 -13.81 -11.67 -16.36
CA GLU A 82 -14.85 -11.00 -17.14
C GLU A 82 -14.56 -9.49 -17.30
N TYR A 83 -14.01 -8.84 -16.27
CA TYR A 83 -13.65 -7.42 -16.32
C TYR A 83 -12.38 -7.11 -17.12
N PHE A 84 -11.39 -8.01 -17.12
CA PHE A 84 -10.14 -7.83 -17.86
C PHE A 84 -10.14 -8.56 -19.24
N GLY A 85 -11.19 -9.32 -19.55
CA GLY A 85 -11.29 -10.22 -20.71
C GLY A 85 -11.57 -9.56 -22.07
N GLU A 86 -11.72 -8.24 -22.15
CA GLU A 86 -11.92 -7.51 -23.41
C GLU A 86 -10.62 -6.98 -24.03
N ALA A 87 -9.56 -7.77 -23.98
CA ALA A 87 -8.36 -7.56 -24.80
C ALA A 87 -8.16 -8.75 -25.74
N LYS A 88 -9.15 -9.03 -26.60
CA LYS A 88 -8.93 -9.86 -27.80
C LYS A 88 -8.14 -9.02 -28.81
N GLY A 89 -6.82 -9.01 -28.67
CA GLY A 89 -5.94 -8.79 -29.80
C GLY A 89 -5.94 -10.06 -30.65
N GLU A 90 -6.42 -9.94 -31.89
CA GLU A 90 -6.39 -11.00 -32.88
C GLU A 90 -4.93 -11.36 -33.23
N GLU A 91 -4.45 -12.51 -32.77
CA GLU A 91 -3.31 -13.16 -33.41
C GLU A 91 -3.84 -13.95 -34.61
N LYS A 92 -3.81 -13.33 -35.79
CA LYS A 92 -3.98 -14.03 -37.07
C LYS A 92 -2.81 -14.99 -37.25
N GLN A 93 -3.05 -16.29 -37.10
CA GLN A 93 -2.14 -17.31 -37.61
C GLN A 93 -2.30 -17.33 -39.14
N GLU A 94 -1.34 -16.70 -39.82
CA GLU A 94 -1.08 -16.94 -41.23
C GLU A 94 -0.46 -18.34 -41.35
N GLU A 95 -1.28 -19.36 -41.60
CA GLU A 95 -0.79 -20.61 -42.17
C GLU A 95 -0.49 -20.34 -43.66
N GLY A 96 0.68 -19.77 -43.89
CA GLY A 96 1.33 -19.76 -45.20
C GLY A 96 1.66 -21.20 -45.58
N GLY A 97 1.00 -21.69 -46.62
CA GLY A 97 1.35 -22.95 -47.26
C GLY A 97 2.69 -22.87 -47.99
N GLN A 98 3.32 -24.04 -48.14
CA GLN A 98 4.28 -24.47 -49.16
C GLN A 98 4.85 -25.82 -48.64
N GLU A 99 4.93 -26.93 -49.37
CA GLU A 99 5.18 -27.10 -50.79
C GLU A 99 4.67 -28.46 -51.29
N ILE A 100 4.40 -28.46 -52.59
CA ILE A 100 4.18 -29.60 -53.47
C ILE A 100 5.54 -30.27 -53.73
N GLN A 101 5.59 -31.59 -53.63
CA GLN A 101 6.17 -32.52 -54.62
C GLN A 101 5.88 -33.98 -54.24
#